data_AF-A0A852SWZ6-F1
#
_entry.id   AF-A0A852SWZ6-F1
#
_cell.length_a   1.000
_cell.length_b   1.000
_cell.length_c   1.000
_cell.angle_alpha   90.00
_cell.angle_beta   90.00
_cell.angle_gamma   90.00
#
_symmetry.space_group_name_H-M   'P 1'
#
loop_
_entity.id
_entity.type
_entity.pdbx_description
1 polymer ?
#
loop_
_entity_poly.entity_id
_entity_poly.type
_entity_poly.pdbx_seq_one_letter_code
_entity_poly.pdbx_strand_id
1 'polypeptide(L)'
;MTLLEIAQLIVRILLAVVFVAMGTLHFVPGPARGMAAMVPPALRVVRPGILVAITGVCEILGGVGLLIPATRVPAAICLAVFLVAVFPANAYAAGKTERFGVFATPLVPRLVLQLVLIALCVFCAL
;
A
#
# COMPACT_ATOMS: atom_id res chain seq x y z
N MET A 1 -25.17 16.56 -0.96
CA MET A 1 -23.76 16.35 -0.59
C MET A 1 -23.04 17.68 -0.63
N THR A 2 -22.23 17.99 0.38
CA THR A 2 -21.35 19.16 0.36
C THR A 2 -20.20 18.96 -0.65
N LEU A 3 -19.52 20.04 -1.04
CA LEU A 3 -18.32 19.94 -1.89
C LEU A 3 -17.25 19.04 -1.25
N LEU A 4 -17.11 19.09 0.07
CA LEU A 4 -16.19 18.25 0.83
C LEU A 4 -16.55 16.77 0.72
N GLU A 5 -17.83 16.42 0.87
CA GLU A 5 -18.29 15.02 0.75
C GLU A 5 -18.05 14.45 -0.67
N ILE A 6 -18.26 15.28 -1.70
CA ILE A 6 -17.96 14.91 -3.10
C ILE A 6 -16.46 14.68 -3.27
N ALA A 7 -15.62 15.59 -2.78
CA ALA A 7 -14.17 15.45 -2.85
C ALA A 7 -13.68 14.18 -2.15
N GLN A 8 -14.15 13.90 -0.94
CA GLN A 8 -13.81 12.68 -0.22
C GLN A 8 -14.29 11.42 -0.93
N LEU A 9 -15.46 11.43 -1.56
CA LEU A 9 -15.95 10.30 -2.35
C LEU A 9 -15.03 10.02 -3.53
N ILE A 10 -14.65 11.05 -4.29
CA ILE A 10 -13.72 10.91 -5.41
C ILE A 10 -12.38 10.34 -4.93
N VAL A 11 -11.81 10.87 -3.85
CA VAL A 11 -10.54 10.38 -3.29
C VAL A 11 -10.66 8.93 -2.83
N ARG A 12 -11.76 8.53 -2.17
CA ARG A 12 -12.01 7.13 -1.77
C ARG A 12 -12.03 6.19 -2.97
N ILE A 13 -12.70 6.59 -4.06
CA ILE A 13 -12.74 5.80 -5.30
C ILE A 13 -11.34 5.65 -5.90
N LEU A 14 -10.59 6.76 -6.00
CA LEU A 14 -9.23 6.73 -6.54
C LEU A 14 -8.30 5.85 -5.69
N LEU A 15 -8.33 6.00 -4.37
CA LEU A 15 -7.55 5.16 -3.46
C LEU A 15 -7.96 3.70 -3.55
N ALA A 16 -9.26 3.39 -3.62
CA ALA A 16 -9.75 2.03 -3.76
C ALA A 16 -9.19 1.38 -5.04
N VAL A 17 -9.23 2.08 -6.18
CA VAL A 17 -8.65 1.60 -7.44
C VAL A 17 -7.14 1.36 -7.29
N VAL A 18 -6.41 2.32 -6.71
CA VAL A 18 -4.95 2.21 -6.51
C VAL A 18 -4.61 1.01 -5.61
N PHE A 19 -5.22 0.89 -4.43
CA PHE A 19 -4.91 -0.18 -3.49
C PHE A 19 -5.37 -1.55 -3.98
N VAL A 20 -6.54 -1.66 -4.61
CA VAL A 20 -6.98 -2.94 -5.18
C VAL A 20 -6.07 -3.36 -6.33
N ALA A 21 -5.71 -2.44 -7.23
CA ALA A 21 -4.78 -2.75 -8.31
C ALA A 21 -3.40 -3.19 -7.77
N MET A 22 -2.82 -2.44 -6.84
CA MET A 22 -1.53 -2.81 -6.22
C MET A 22 -1.62 -4.13 -5.45
N GLY A 23 -2.69 -4.34 -4.70
CA GLY A 23 -2.94 -5.58 -3.96
C GLY A 23 -3.03 -6.79 -4.86
N THR A 24 -3.66 -6.68 -6.05
CA THR A 24 -3.72 -7.80 -7.01
C THR A 24 -2.35 -8.19 -7.55
N LEU A 25 -1.40 -7.25 -7.69
CA LEU A 25 -0.04 -7.56 -8.15
C LEU A 25 0.71 -8.48 -7.18
N HIS A 26 0.33 -8.54 -5.91
CA HIS A 26 0.92 -9.47 -4.92
C HIS A 26 0.66 -10.94 -5.24
N PHE A 27 -0.33 -11.22 -6.10
CA PHE A 27 -0.70 -12.58 -6.52
C PHE A 27 -0.24 -12.88 -7.95
N VAL A 28 0.32 -11.91 -8.67
CA VAL A 28 0.87 -12.11 -10.02
C VAL A 28 2.31 -12.63 -9.89
N PRO A 29 2.68 -13.77 -10.52
CA PRO A 29 3.96 -14.44 -10.26
C PRO A 29 5.21 -13.58 -10.40
N GLY A 30 5.29 -12.69 -11.40
CA GLY A 30 6.43 -11.81 -11.61
C GLY A 30 6.59 -10.77 -10.50
N PRO A 31 5.61 -9.86 -10.33
CA PRO A 31 5.62 -8.85 -9.26
C PRO A 31 5.72 -9.45 -7.86
N ALA A 32 5.00 -10.55 -7.57
CA ALA A 32 5.06 -11.23 -6.28
C ALA A 32 6.48 -11.69 -5.92
N ARG A 33 7.22 -12.26 -6.89
CA ARG A 33 8.64 -12.62 -6.69
C ARG A 33 9.51 -11.39 -6.46
N GLY A 34 9.29 -10.31 -7.20
CA GLY A 34 9.98 -9.04 -7.01
C GLY A 34 9.82 -8.50 -5.59
N MET A 35 8.58 -8.39 -5.11
CA MET A 35 8.24 -7.93 -3.76
C MET A 35 8.80 -8.86 -2.67
N ALA A 36 8.74 -10.18 -2.87
CA ALA A 36 9.32 -11.12 -1.92
C ALA A 36 10.85 -10.95 -1.78
N ALA A 37 11.53 -10.58 -2.86
CA ALA A 37 12.97 -10.33 -2.85
C ALA A 37 13.34 -9.04 -2.10
N MET A 38 12.41 -8.07 -2.02
CA MET A 38 12.56 -6.82 -1.27
C MET A 38 12.44 -7.01 0.25
N VAL A 39 11.92 -8.16 0.73
CA VAL A 39 11.75 -8.39 2.17
C VAL A 39 13.12 -8.38 2.89
N PRO A 40 13.36 -7.45 3.82
CA PRO A 40 14.62 -7.32 4.55
C PRO A 40 14.92 -8.57 5.37
N PRO A 41 16.19 -8.95 5.57
CA PRO A 41 16.56 -10.12 6.39
C PRO A 41 15.92 -10.14 7.78
N ALA A 42 15.81 -8.98 8.44
CA ALA A 42 15.19 -8.85 9.76
C ALA A 42 13.70 -9.27 9.81
N LEU A 43 12.99 -9.21 8.67
CA LEU A 43 11.57 -9.58 8.58
C LEU A 43 11.35 -11.02 8.08
N ARG A 44 12.43 -11.77 7.79
CA ARG A 44 12.34 -13.15 7.26
C ARG A 44 12.07 -14.22 8.32
N VAL A 45 11.63 -13.80 9.51
CA VAL A 45 11.05 -14.69 10.52
C VAL A 45 9.80 -15.40 9.98
N VAL A 46 9.13 -14.79 9.00
CA VAL A 46 8.07 -15.39 8.17
C VAL A 46 8.58 -15.50 6.72
N ARG A 47 8.18 -16.55 6.01
CA ARG A 47 8.53 -16.73 4.59
C ARG A 47 8.10 -15.49 3.78
N PRO A 48 9.00 -14.84 3.02
CA PRO A 48 8.70 -13.59 2.30
C PRO A 48 7.44 -13.63 1.43
N GLY A 49 7.20 -14.76 0.73
CA GLY A 49 6.00 -14.91 -0.09
C GLY A 49 4.69 -14.89 0.71
N ILE A 50 4.69 -15.34 1.97
CA ILE A 50 3.52 -15.27 2.85
C ILE A 50 3.28 -13.81 3.26
N LEU A 51 4.34 -13.08 3.62
CA LEU A 51 4.24 -11.65 3.94
C LEU A 51 3.67 -10.85 2.76
N VAL A 52 4.16 -11.12 1.54
CA VAL A 52 3.63 -10.50 0.31
C VAL A 52 2.15 -10.86 0.10
N ALA A 53 1.75 -12.11 0.29
CA ALA A 53 0.34 -12.47 0.16
C ALA A 53 -0.53 -11.74 1.20
N ILE A 54 -0.08 -11.67 2.46
CA ILE A 54 -0.78 -10.95 3.53
C ILE A 54 -0.92 -9.46 3.18
N THR A 55 0.16 -8.81 2.76
CA THR A 55 0.11 -7.38 2.40
C THR A 55 -0.82 -7.13 1.22
N GLY A 56 -0.85 -8.03 0.23
CA GLY A 56 -1.80 -7.96 -0.88
C GLY A 56 -3.26 -8.08 -0.46
N VAL A 57 -3.57 -8.99 0.48
CA VAL A 57 -4.93 -9.09 1.06
C VAL A 57 -5.29 -7.82 1.80
N CYS A 58 -4.38 -7.27 2.62
CA CYS A 58 -4.62 -6.04 3.37
C CYS A 58 -4.93 -4.85 2.44
N GLU A 59 -4.20 -4.69 1.34
CA GLU A 59 -4.46 -3.62 0.37
C GLU A 59 -5.83 -3.78 -0.31
N ILE A 60 -6.18 -5.00 -0.75
CA ILE A 60 -7.48 -5.26 -1.39
C ILE A 60 -8.62 -4.99 -0.41
N LEU A 61 -8.55 -5.55 0.81
CA LEU A 61 -9.59 -5.35 1.82
C LEU A 61 -9.70 -3.89 2.26
N GLY A 62 -8.57 -3.21 2.42
CA GLY A 62 -8.56 -1.77 2.74
C GLY A 62 -9.18 -0.94 1.61
N GLY A 63 -8.77 -1.18 0.36
CA GLY A 63 -9.31 -0.49 -0.81
C GLY A 63 -10.81 -0.69 -0.98
N VAL A 64 -11.30 -1.93 -0.90
CA VAL A 64 -12.74 -2.23 -0.91
C VAL A 64 -13.46 -1.62 0.29
N GLY A 65 -12.83 -1.66 1.48
CA GLY A 65 -13.37 -1.09 2.71
C GLY A 65 -13.59 0.43 2.64
N LEU A 66 -12.80 1.17 1.86
CA LEU A 66 -13.02 2.61 1.64
C LEU A 66 -14.35 2.93 0.94
N LEU A 67 -14.91 1.97 0.18
CA LEU A 67 -16.15 2.14 -0.57
C LEU A 67 -17.40 1.78 0.23
N ILE A 68 -17.23 1.10 1.37
CA ILE A 68 -18.35 0.65 2.21
C ILE A 68 -18.56 1.66 3.35
N PRO A 69 -19.73 2.32 3.46
CA PRO A 69 -19.95 3.37 4.47
C PRO A 69 -19.62 2.95 5.91
N ALA A 70 -19.93 1.70 6.27
CA ALA A 70 -19.69 1.15 7.60
C ALA A 70 -18.20 0.91 7.93
N THR A 71 -17.34 0.75 6.93
CA THR A 71 -15.92 0.41 7.13
C THR A 71 -14.94 1.46 6.60
N ARG A 72 -15.42 2.55 5.98
CA ARG A 72 -14.56 3.57 5.36
C ARG A 72 -13.51 4.17 6.32
N VAL A 73 -13.90 4.49 7.56
CA VAL A 73 -13.02 5.08 8.56
C VAL A 73 -11.98 4.06 9.06
N PRO A 74 -12.36 2.86 9.55
CA PRO A 74 -11.35 1.87 9.95
C PRO A 74 -10.48 1.43 8.78
N ALA A 75 -11.00 1.31 7.56
CA ALA A 75 -10.21 0.98 6.38
C ALA A 75 -9.15 2.04 6.07
N ALA A 76 -9.51 3.33 6.12
CA ALA A 76 -8.58 4.44 5.94
C ALA A 76 -7.45 4.43 6.99
N ILE A 77 -7.79 4.23 8.26
CA ILE A 77 -6.79 4.15 9.34
C ILE A 77 -5.87 2.94 9.14
N CYS A 78 -6.44 1.76 8.85
CA CYS A 78 -5.66 0.54 8.61
C CYS A 78 -4.72 0.68 7.42
N LEU A 79 -5.16 1.30 6.31
CA LEU A 79 -4.32 1.56 5.15
C LEU A 79 -3.18 2.55 5.46
N ALA A 80 -3.44 3.59 6.25
CA ALA A 80 -2.40 4.51 6.69
C ALA A 80 -1.33 3.81 7.54
N VAL A 81 -1.75 3.01 8.52
CA VAL A 81 -0.84 2.20 9.36
C VAL A 81 -0.09 1.17 8.52
N PHE A 82 -0.78 0.51 7.59
CA PHE A 82 -0.21 -0.44 6.66
C PHE A 82 0.93 0.17 5.82
N LEU A 83 0.73 1.38 5.26
CA LEU A 83 1.77 2.07 4.49
C LEU A 83 3.04 2.31 5.31
N VAL A 84 2.89 2.68 6.59
CA VAL A 84 4.02 2.81 7.53
C VAL A 84 4.68 1.44 7.75
N ALA A 85 3.89 0.39 7.98
CA ALA A 85 4.39 -0.95 8.27
C ALA A 85 5.18 -1.57 7.11
N VAL A 86 4.82 -1.30 5.85
CA VAL A 86 5.54 -1.82 4.67
C VAL A 86 6.73 -0.95 4.24
N PHE A 87 6.87 0.27 4.76
CA PHE A 87 7.97 1.17 4.40
C PHE A 87 9.38 0.57 4.63
N PRO A 88 9.68 -0.19 5.69
CA PRO A 88 10.99 -0.80 5.86
C PRO A 88 11.42 -1.69 4.67
N ALA A 89 10.49 -2.42 4.05
CA ALA A 89 10.78 -3.21 2.85
C ALA A 89 11.06 -2.33 1.63
N ASN A 90 10.28 -1.24 1.46
CA ASN A 90 10.50 -0.26 0.41
C ASN A 90 11.86 0.43 0.54
N ALA A 91 12.22 0.85 1.75
CA ALA A 91 13.49 1.52 2.04
C ALA A 91 14.69 0.60 1.82
N TYR A 92 14.57 -0.68 2.21
CA TYR A 92 15.59 -1.69 1.95
C TYR A 92 15.84 -1.93 0.46
N ALA A 93 14.78 -1.91 -0.36
CA ALA A 93 14.89 -2.07 -1.81
C ALA A 93 15.48 -0.84 -2.50
N ALA A 94 15.16 0.37 -2.01
CA ALA A 94 15.60 1.64 -2.61
C ALA A 94 17.13 1.79 -2.73
N GLY A 95 17.90 1.16 -1.83
CA GLY A 95 19.37 1.16 -1.88
C GLY A 95 19.99 0.11 -2.80
N LYS A 96 19.18 -0.64 -3.57
CA LYS A 96 19.62 -1.84 -4.31
C LYS A 96 19.04 -1.85 -5.73
N THR A 97 19.18 -0.73 -6.43
CA THR A 97 18.65 -0.49 -7.79
C THR A 97 19.09 -1.52 -8.81
N GLU A 98 20.36 -1.92 -8.80
CA GLU A 98 20.90 -2.96 -9.71
C GLU A 98 20.29 -4.35 -9.46
N ARG A 99 19.78 -4.61 -8.26
CA ARG A 99 19.23 -5.92 -7.87
C ARG A 99 17.73 -6.03 -8.09
N PHE A 100 16.99 -4.93 -7.99
CA PHE A 100 15.53 -4.95 -7.99
C PHE A 100 14.89 -4.13 -9.12
N GLY A 101 15.67 -3.40 -9.94
CA GLY A 101 15.18 -2.68 -11.12
C GLY A 101 13.99 -1.77 -10.80
N VAL A 102 12.87 -1.96 -11.50
CA VAL A 102 11.62 -1.20 -11.31
C VAL A 102 11.05 -1.26 -9.89
N PHE A 103 11.42 -2.28 -9.10
CA PHE A 103 10.98 -2.42 -7.71
C PHE A 103 11.87 -1.68 -6.70
N ALA A 104 13.03 -1.16 -7.13
CA ALA A 104 13.88 -0.27 -6.35
C ALA A 104 13.57 1.19 -6.69
N THR A 105 12.33 1.62 -6.43
CA THR A 105 12.01 3.04 -6.48
C THR A 105 12.95 3.79 -5.52
N PRO A 106 13.59 4.91 -5.95
CA PRO A 106 14.45 5.68 -5.06
C PRO A 106 13.72 6.10 -3.78
N LEU A 107 14.46 6.16 -2.67
CA LEU A 107 13.88 6.31 -1.32
C LEU A 107 13.00 7.55 -1.19
N VAL A 108 13.48 8.70 -1.66
CA VAL A 108 12.79 9.98 -1.49
C VAL A 108 11.45 10.02 -2.25
N PRO A 109 11.38 9.74 -3.57
CA PRO A 109 10.11 9.62 -4.27
C PRO A 109 9.15 8.62 -3.62
N ARG A 110 9.66 7.48 -3.15
CA ARG A 110 8.84 6.45 -2.50
C ARG A 110 8.25 6.94 -1.18
N LEU A 111 9.06 7.61 -0.35
CA LEU A 111 8.62 8.20 0.91
C LEU A 111 7.55 9.28 0.67
N VAL A 112 7.79 10.19 -0.27
CA VAL A 112 6.83 11.25 -0.62
C VAL A 112 5.50 10.66 -1.06
N LEU A 113 5.53 9.65 -1.95
CA LEU A 113 4.30 8.98 -2.40
C LEU A 113 3.55 8.34 -1.22
N GLN A 114 4.24 7.63 -0.31
CA GLN A 114 3.56 7.03 0.84
C GLN A 114 2.99 8.08 1.79
N LEU A 115 3.68 9.19 2.03
CA LEU A 115 3.14 10.28 2.85
C LEU A 115 1.90 10.92 2.22
N VAL A 116 1.89 11.10 0.90
CA VAL A 116 0.70 11.58 0.17
C VAL A 116 -0.45 10.59 0.30
N LEU A 117 -0.21 9.29 0.09
CA LEU A 117 -1.26 8.27 0.23
C LEU A 117 -1.80 8.21 1.67
N ILE A 118 -0.94 8.31 2.68
CA ILE A 118 -1.35 8.39 4.09
C ILE A 118 -2.23 9.61 4.33
N ALA A 119 -1.83 10.79 3.85
CA ALA A 119 -2.60 12.01 4.00
C ALA A 119 -3.99 11.90 3.33
N LEU A 120 -4.07 11.28 2.15
CA LEU A 120 -5.33 11.02 1.46
C LEU A 120 -6.21 10.02 2.23
N CYS A 121 -5.64 8.98 2.84
CA CYS A 121 -6.37 8.08 3.72
C CYS A 121 -6.96 8.85 4.92
N VAL A 122 -6.15 9.67 5.61
CA VAL A 122 -6.62 10.50 6.73
C VAL A 122 -7.73 11.46 6.28
N PHE A 123 -7.59 12.10 5.12
CA PHE A 123 -8.62 12.97 4.56
C PHE A 123 -9.96 12.23 4.31
N CYS A 124 -9.93 10.95 3.94
CA CYS A 124 -11.13 10.13 3.76
C CYS A 124 -11.79 9.70 5.09
N ALA A 125 -11.06 9.80 6.21
CA ALA A 125 -11.52 9.39 7.53
C ALA A 125 -12.18 10.53 8.33
N LEU A 126 -11.89 11.79 7.97
CA LEU A 126 -12.49 13.00 8.54
C LEU A 126 -13.91 13.24 8.00
#